data_AF-A0A4Q0I9N4-F1
#
_entry.id   AF-A0A4Q0I9N4-F1
#
_cell.length_a   1.000
_cell.length_b   1.000
_cell.length_c   1.000
_cell.angle_alpha   90.00
_cell.angle_beta   90.00
_cell.angle_gamma   90.00
#
_symmetry.space_group_name_H-M   'P 1'
#
loop_
_entity.id
_entity.type
_entity.pdbx_description
1 polymer ?
#
loop_
_entity_poly.entity_id
_entity_poly.type
_entity_poly.pdbx_seq_one_letter_code
_entity_poly.pdbx_strand_id
1 'polypeptide(L)'
;RQGGFENLADRSSRPKRCRGTLTEQDFGSILALRKERLTGDEIALRLGLCRSSVFRALRKFGCSRISSLEEKAPIQRYQWEKPGQMLHLDIKRLGKIDGVGHKKAGTRQVRRRHPGWEYLHVCVDDASRAA
;
A
#
# COMPACT_ATOMS: atom_id res chain seq x y z
N ARG A 1 -39.80 -32.88 -18.44
CA ARG A 1 -38.53 -32.24 -18.04
C ARG A 1 -37.42 -33.22 -18.39
N GLN A 2 -36.78 -33.08 -19.55
CA GLN A 2 -35.74 -33.99 -20.02
C GLN A 2 -34.37 -33.36 -19.80
N GLY A 3 -33.47 -34.13 -19.21
CA GLY A 3 -32.10 -33.74 -18.94
C GLY A 3 -31.61 -34.51 -17.74
N GLY A 4 -31.05 -35.69 -17.99
CA GLY A 4 -30.56 -36.62 -16.98
C GLY A 4 -29.29 -36.13 -16.27
N PHE A 5 -28.40 -37.05 -15.92
CA PHE A 5 -27.17 -36.78 -15.16
C PHE A 5 -26.30 -35.65 -15.73
N GLU A 6 -26.32 -35.39 -17.04
CA GLU A 6 -25.56 -34.29 -17.66
C GLU A 6 -25.98 -32.89 -17.20
N ASN A 7 -27.23 -32.69 -16.74
CA ASN A 7 -27.67 -31.41 -16.18
C ASN A 7 -27.29 -31.22 -14.71
N LEU A 8 -26.74 -32.25 -14.05
CA LEU A 8 -26.16 -32.17 -12.71
C LEU A 8 -24.68 -31.77 -12.73
N ALA A 9 -24.06 -31.72 -13.90
CA ALA A 9 -22.71 -31.20 -14.05
C ALA A 9 -22.70 -29.68 -13.81
N ASP A 10 -21.77 -29.23 -12.98
CA ASP A 10 -21.62 -27.81 -12.66
C ASP A 10 -21.39 -26.99 -13.93
N ARG A 11 -22.35 -26.10 -14.21
CA ARG A 11 -22.20 -25.12 -15.28
C ARG A 11 -21.28 -24.01 -14.80
N SER A 12 -20.46 -23.50 -15.71
CA SER A 12 -19.67 -22.30 -15.42
C SER A 12 -20.60 -21.16 -14.99
N SER A 13 -20.35 -20.61 -13.80
CA SER A 13 -21.02 -19.38 -13.32
C SER A 13 -20.53 -18.12 -14.05
N ARG A 14 -19.62 -18.27 -15.01
CA ARG A 14 -19.09 -17.12 -15.78
C ARG A 14 -20.16 -16.61 -16.75
N PRO A 15 -20.39 -15.29 -16.82
CA PRO A 15 -21.30 -14.70 -17.80
C PRO A 15 -20.92 -15.11 -19.23
N LYS A 16 -21.92 -15.48 -20.05
CA LYS A 16 -21.70 -15.85 -21.46
C LYS A 16 -21.13 -14.70 -22.30
N ARG A 17 -21.29 -13.45 -21.85
CA ARG A 17 -20.78 -12.25 -22.52
C ARG A 17 -20.26 -11.27 -21.48
N CYS A 18 -18.97 -10.97 -21.54
CA CYS A 18 -18.38 -9.84 -20.82
C CYS A 18 -18.27 -8.66 -21.80
N ARG A 19 -18.96 -7.54 -21.54
CA ARG A 19 -18.80 -6.31 -22.32
C ARG A 19 -17.62 -5.51 -21.78
N GLY A 20 -16.68 -5.17 -22.66
CA GLY A 20 -15.59 -4.23 -22.39
C GLY A 20 -14.29 -4.88 -21.95
N THR A 21 -13.66 -5.63 -22.85
CA THR A 21 -12.23 -5.93 -22.72
C THR A 21 -11.49 -4.79 -23.39
N LEU A 22 -10.64 -4.08 -22.64
CA LEU A 22 -9.64 -3.20 -23.24
C LEU A 22 -8.87 -3.99 -24.29
N THR A 23 -8.68 -3.39 -25.46
CA THR A 23 -7.86 -3.97 -26.52
C THR A 23 -6.39 -3.93 -26.12
N GLU A 24 -5.54 -4.69 -26.81
CA GLU A 24 -4.09 -4.59 -26.62
C GLU A 24 -3.58 -3.16 -26.89
N GLN A 25 -4.19 -2.46 -27.85
CA GLN A 25 -3.89 -1.07 -28.17
C GLN A 25 -4.24 -0.12 -27.00
N ASP A 26 -5.38 -0.35 -26.33
CA ASP A 26 -5.75 0.43 -25.15
C ASP A 26 -4.74 0.22 -24.02
N PHE A 27 -4.34 -1.04 -23.76
CA PHE A 27 -3.32 -1.34 -22.75
C PHE A 27 -1.98 -0.69 -23.09
N GLY A 28 -1.55 -0.74 -24.36
CA GLY A 28 -0.34 -0.08 -24.83
C GLY A 28 -0.39 1.45 -24.61
N SER A 29 -1.50 2.08 -24.97
CA SER A 29 -1.69 3.54 -24.81
C SER A 29 -1.71 3.95 -23.34
N ILE A 30 -2.40 3.18 -22.48
CA ILE A 30 -2.41 3.39 -21.02
C ILE A 30 -0.98 3.31 -20.46
N LEU A 31 -0.21 2.29 -20.85
CA LEU A 31 1.15 2.10 -20.36
C LEU A 31 2.12 3.18 -20.87
N ALA A 32 2.00 3.60 -22.13
CA ALA A 32 2.82 4.66 -22.70
C ALA A 32 2.63 5.98 -21.94
N LEU A 33 1.38 6.43 -21.80
CA LEU A 33 1.06 7.64 -21.02
C LEU A 33 1.45 7.50 -19.56
N ARG A 34 1.37 6.27 -19.00
CA ARG A 34 1.83 6.04 -17.64
C ARG A 34 3.33 6.22 -17.48
N LYS A 35 4.14 5.77 -18.45
CA LYS A 35 5.60 5.98 -18.45
C LYS A 35 5.98 7.46 -18.57
N GLU A 36 5.14 8.25 -19.25
CA GLU A 36 5.22 9.73 -19.26
C GLU A 36 4.76 10.39 -17.94
N ARG A 37 4.46 9.57 -16.92
CA ARG A 37 4.08 9.97 -15.55
C ARG A 37 2.71 10.62 -15.41
N LEU A 38 1.81 10.49 -16.38
CA LEU A 38 0.41 10.89 -16.19
C LEU A 38 -0.25 10.05 -15.10
N THR A 39 -1.12 10.67 -14.32
CA THR A 39 -1.99 10.02 -13.35
C THR A 39 -3.04 9.15 -14.05
N GLY A 40 -3.60 8.16 -13.34
CA GLY A 40 -4.65 7.32 -13.91
C GLY A 40 -5.90 8.10 -14.34
N ASP A 41 -6.17 9.22 -13.67
CA ASP A 41 -7.29 10.10 -13.99
C ASP A 41 -7.02 10.92 -15.27
N GLU A 42 -5.82 11.47 -15.43
CA GLU A 42 -5.40 12.15 -16.67
C GLU A 42 -5.40 11.21 -17.87
N ILE A 43 -4.94 9.96 -17.68
CA ILE A 43 -4.98 8.93 -18.73
C ILE A 43 -6.42 8.62 -19.13
N ALA A 44 -7.32 8.45 -18.15
CA ALA A 44 -8.73 8.19 -18.42
C ALA A 44 -9.38 9.33 -19.21
N LEU A 45 -9.12 10.57 -18.81
CA LEU A 45 -9.61 11.76 -19.51
C LEU A 45 -9.06 11.83 -20.94
N ARG A 46 -7.75 11.63 -21.12
CA ARG A 46 -7.07 11.75 -22.42
C ARG A 46 -7.49 10.67 -23.41
N LEU A 47 -7.72 9.44 -22.95
CA LEU A 47 -8.12 8.31 -23.80
C LEU A 47 -9.65 8.16 -23.93
N GLY A 48 -10.44 8.96 -23.21
CA GLY A 48 -11.90 8.79 -23.18
C GLY A 48 -12.36 7.46 -22.57
N LEU A 49 -11.53 6.85 -21.71
CA LEU A 49 -11.80 5.56 -21.10
C LEU A 49 -12.40 5.72 -19.71
N CYS A 50 -13.23 4.76 -19.30
CA CYS A 50 -13.70 4.70 -17.92
C CYS A 50 -12.52 4.63 -16.96
N ARG A 51 -12.51 5.51 -15.96
CA ARG A 51 -11.53 5.53 -14.87
C ARG A 51 -11.30 4.14 -14.28
N SER A 52 -12.36 3.40 -13.99
CA SER A 52 -12.27 2.03 -13.45
C SER A 52 -11.50 1.06 -14.35
N SER A 53 -11.63 1.18 -15.68
CA SER A 53 -10.90 0.36 -16.65
C SER A 53 -9.41 0.70 -16.67
N VAL A 54 -9.07 2.00 -16.66
CA VAL A 54 -7.67 2.46 -16.60
C VAL A 54 -7.00 1.99 -15.31
N PHE A 55 -7.63 2.18 -14.15
CA PHE A 55 -7.05 1.72 -12.88
C PHE A 55 -6.95 0.19 -12.80
N ARG A 56 -7.89 -0.56 -13.39
CA ARG A 56 -7.77 -2.03 -13.51
C ARG A 56 -6.57 -2.42 -14.39
N ALA A 57 -6.36 -1.75 -15.51
CA ALA A 57 -5.20 -1.96 -16.38
C ALA A 57 -3.89 -1.64 -15.66
N LEU A 58 -3.78 -0.47 -15.03
CA LEU A 58 -2.59 -0.07 -14.27
C LEU A 58 -2.30 -1.03 -13.11
N ARG A 59 -3.32 -1.56 -12.44
CA ARG A 59 -3.14 -2.58 -11.40
C ARG A 59 -2.65 -3.90 -11.96
N LYS A 60 -3.17 -4.33 -13.12
CA LYS A 60 -2.73 -5.54 -13.83
C LYS A 60 -1.23 -5.48 -14.15
N PHE A 61 -0.70 -4.30 -14.48
CA PHE A 61 0.71 -4.10 -14.78
C PHE A 61 1.55 -3.59 -13.58
N GLY A 62 1.00 -3.56 -12.36
CA GLY A 62 1.74 -3.15 -11.16
C GLY A 62 2.09 -1.66 -11.06
N CYS A 63 1.63 -0.82 -12.00
CA CYS A 63 2.00 0.60 -12.13
C CYS A 63 0.91 1.58 -11.65
N SER A 64 0.00 1.14 -10.76
CA SER A 64 -1.07 1.98 -10.20
C SER A 64 -0.54 3.21 -9.44
N ARG A 65 0.60 3.08 -8.76
CA ARG A 65 1.30 4.21 -8.12
C ARG A 65 2.42 4.70 -9.03
N ILE A 66 2.66 6.02 -9.08
CA ILE A 66 3.73 6.59 -9.92
C ILE A 66 5.08 6.06 -9.44
N SER A 67 5.25 5.93 -8.13
CA SER A 67 6.44 5.35 -7.49
C SER A 67 6.75 3.92 -7.94
N SER A 68 5.78 3.17 -8.50
CA SER A 68 6.03 1.84 -9.04
C SER A 68 6.81 1.85 -10.36
N LEU A 69 6.94 3.02 -10.99
CA LEU A 69 7.76 3.20 -12.20
C LEU A 69 9.23 3.43 -11.89
N GLU A 70 9.54 3.79 -10.64
CA GLU A 70 10.90 4.05 -10.21
C GLU A 70 11.65 2.74 -10.01
N GLU A 71 12.93 2.74 -10.41
CA GLU A 71 13.83 1.69 -10.00
C GLU A 71 14.06 1.78 -8.49
N LYS A 72 13.88 0.66 -7.79
CA LYS A 72 14.14 0.60 -6.35
C LYS A 72 15.64 0.58 -6.15
N ALA A 73 16.19 1.65 -5.57
CA ALA A 73 17.60 1.72 -5.23
C ALA A 73 18.03 0.48 -4.41
N PRO A 74 19.25 -0.05 -4.65
CA PRO A 74 19.78 -1.17 -3.88
C PRO A 74 19.86 -0.80 -2.40
N ILE A 75 19.56 -1.77 -1.53
CA ILE A 75 19.62 -1.56 -0.08
C ILE A 75 21.09 -1.52 0.32
N GLN A 76 21.61 -0.34 0.63
CA GLN A 76 22.94 -0.19 1.20
C GLN A 76 22.90 -0.52 2.69
N ARG A 77 23.46 -1.65 3.09
CA ARG A 77 23.61 -2.06 4.49
C ARG A 77 25.09 -2.01 4.85
N TYR A 78 25.42 -1.28 5.89
CA TYR A 78 26.74 -1.33 6.53
C TYR A 78 26.60 -1.97 7.90
N GLN A 79 27.69 -2.60 8.36
CA GLN A 79 27.82 -3.05 9.73
C GLN A 79 29.29 -2.95 10.15
N TRP A 80 29.56 -2.47 11.36
CA TRP A 80 30.92 -2.52 11.93
C TRP A 80 31.24 -3.91 12.47
N GLU A 81 32.52 -4.29 12.47
CA GLU A 81 32.95 -5.65 12.75
C GLU A 81 32.75 -6.09 14.21
N LYS A 82 32.92 -5.17 15.15
CA LYS A 82 32.95 -5.45 16.59
C LYS A 82 31.93 -4.58 17.35
N PRO A 83 31.32 -5.13 18.41
CA PRO A 83 30.49 -4.33 19.32
C PRO A 83 31.23 -3.11 19.89
N GLY A 84 30.51 -2.02 20.08
CA GLY A 84 31.00 -0.75 20.61
C GLY A 84 31.67 0.17 19.58
N GLN A 85 31.84 -0.28 18.32
CA GLN A 85 32.44 0.53 17.27
C GLN A 85 31.48 1.56 16.68
N MET A 86 30.17 1.27 16.70
CA MET A 86 29.14 2.18 16.21
C MET A 86 27.83 2.02 16.99
N LEU A 87 27.33 3.14 17.49
CA LEU A 87 26.07 3.24 18.20
C LEU A 87 25.08 4.08 17.38
N HIS A 88 23.90 3.52 17.13
CA HIS A 88 22.77 4.23 16.55
C HIS A 88 21.95 4.87 17.65
N LEU A 89 21.93 6.19 17.69
CA LEU A 89 21.10 6.95 18.62
C LEU A 89 19.80 7.36 17.91
N ASP A 90 18.66 6.94 18.46
CA ASP A 90 17.34 7.40 18.05
C ASP A 90 16.64 8.12 19.20
N ILE A 91 15.90 9.18 18.87
CA ILE A 91 15.07 9.89 19.83
C ILE A 91 13.64 9.87 19.32
N LYS A 92 12.80 9.08 19.98
CA LYS A 92 11.39 8.99 19.66
C LYS A 92 10.57 9.92 20.53
N ARG A 93 9.98 10.95 19.92
CA ARG A 93 8.96 11.79 20.58
C ARG A 93 7.63 11.04 20.69
N LEU A 94 7.16 10.84 21.91
CA LEU A 94 5.92 10.13 22.25
C LEU A 94 4.93 11.10 22.92
N GLY A 95 3.65 11.00 22.56
CA GLY A 95 2.62 11.79 23.23
C GLY A 95 2.40 11.28 24.65
N LYS A 96 2.40 12.17 25.63
CA LYS A 96 2.16 11.79 27.03
C LYS A 96 0.75 11.20 27.18
N ILE A 97 0.64 10.10 27.91
CA ILE A 97 -0.65 9.47 28.22
C ILE A 97 -1.14 10.03 29.56
N ASP A 98 -2.09 10.96 29.49
CA ASP A 98 -2.75 11.53 30.67
C ASP A 98 -4.02 10.74 31.02
N GLY A 99 -3.80 9.64 31.76
CA GLY A 99 -4.86 8.84 32.36
C GLY A 99 -5.46 7.72 31.49
N VAL A 100 -6.39 6.98 32.09
CA VAL A 100 -6.98 5.75 31.54
C VAL A 100 -7.82 6.02 30.29
N GLY A 101 -7.71 5.18 29.26
CA GLY A 101 -8.51 5.27 28.04
C GLY A 101 -10.01 5.08 28.28
N HIS A 102 -10.85 5.75 27.49
CA HIS A 102 -12.32 5.71 27.64
C HIS A 102 -12.91 4.28 27.60
N LYS A 103 -12.27 3.36 26.86
CA LYS A 103 -12.67 1.94 26.81
C LYS A 103 -12.61 1.26 28.18
N LYS A 104 -11.61 1.60 28.99
CA LYS A 104 -11.45 1.06 30.36
C LYS A 104 -12.16 1.91 31.40
N ALA A 105 -12.27 3.21 31.18
CA ALA A 105 -12.96 4.13 32.09
C ALA A 105 -14.50 4.10 31.98
N GLY A 106 -15.07 3.50 30.92
CA GLY A 106 -16.52 3.41 30.72
C GLY A 106 -17.22 4.73 30.38
N THR A 107 -16.49 5.85 30.37
CA THR A 107 -17.00 7.18 30.04
C THR A 107 -16.18 7.86 28.95
N ARG A 108 -16.87 8.58 28.06
CA ARG A 108 -16.26 9.44 27.03
C ARG A 108 -16.08 10.89 27.50
N GLN A 109 -16.66 11.26 28.64
CA GLN A 109 -16.61 12.61 29.19
C GLN A 109 -15.37 12.79 30.09
N VAL A 110 -14.19 12.71 29.50
CA VAL A 110 -12.94 13.04 30.20
C VAL A 110 -12.32 14.27 29.54
N ARG A 111 -12.28 15.38 30.28
CA ARG A 111 -11.59 16.60 29.85
C ARG A 111 -10.09 16.38 29.98
N ARG A 112 -9.44 15.91 28.91
CA ARG A 112 -7.99 15.67 28.91
C ARG A 112 -7.23 16.98 28.77
N ARG A 113 -6.19 17.17 29.57
CA ARG A 113 -5.22 18.24 29.36
C ARG A 113 -4.35 17.88 28.16
N HIS A 114 -3.75 18.86 27.48
CA HIS A 114 -2.71 18.60 26.48
C HIS A 114 -1.43 18.28 27.25
N PRO A 115 -1.09 17.01 27.50
CA PRO A 115 -0.10 16.68 28.51
C PRO A 115 1.33 16.89 28.04
N GLY A 116 1.50 17.22 26.75
CA GLY A 116 2.78 17.45 26.10
C GLY A 116 3.40 16.17 25.57
N TRP A 117 4.73 16.17 25.50
CA TRP A 117 5.52 15.11 24.89
C TRP A 117 6.50 14.52 25.89
N GLU A 118 6.79 13.22 25.72
CA GLU A 118 7.92 12.50 26.28
C GLU A 118 8.90 12.14 25.15
N TYR A 119 10.15 11.90 25.51
CA TYR A 119 11.20 11.54 24.55
C TYR A 119 11.84 10.24 25.02
N LEU A 120 11.70 9.20 24.21
CA LEU A 120 12.41 7.94 24.40
C LEU A 120 13.75 8.05 23.68
N HIS A 121 14.83 7.99 24.44
CA HIS A 121 16.18 7.91 23.92
C HIS A 121 16.55 6.44 23.80
N VAL A 122 16.90 5.98 22.60
CA VAL A 122 17.35 4.61 22.33
C VAL A 122 18.76 4.68 21.77
N CYS A 123 19.62 3.82 22.29
CA CYS A 123 20.97 3.62 21.79
C CYS A 123 21.11 2.16 21.40
N VAL A 124 21.35 1.86 20.12
CA VAL A 124 21.49 0.47 19.65
C VAL A 124 22.88 0.27 19.06
N ASP A 125 23.60 -0.73 19.54
CA ASP A 125 24.87 -1.14 18.96
C ASP A 125 24.67 -1.79 17.59
N ASP A 126 25.42 -1.35 16.59
CA ASP A 126 25.22 -1.79 15.21
C ASP A 126 25.64 -3.25 14.97
N ALA A 127 26.70 -3.71 15.65
CA ALA A 127 27.24 -5.06 15.54
C ALA A 127 26.39 -6.09 16.29
N SER A 128 26.18 -5.87 17.60
CA SER A 128 25.49 -6.79 18.50
C SER A 128 23.97 -6.62 18.51
N ARG A 129 23.45 -5.49 18.04
CA ARG A 129 22.03 -5.09 18.14
C ARG A 129 21.52 -5.00 19.59
N ALA A 130 22.43 -4.88 20.57
CA ALA A 130 22.08 -4.60 21.96
C ALA A 130 21.58 -3.16 22.11
N ALA A 131 20.61 -2.94 23.02
CA ALA A 131 19.98 -1.65 23.29
C ALA A 131 19.76 -1.45 24.79
#